data_AF-A0A524L7W9-F1
#
_entry.id   AF-A0A524L7W9-F1
#
_cell.length_a   1.000
_cell.length_b   1.000
_cell.length_c   1.000
_cell.angle_alpha   90.00
_cell.angle_beta   90.00
_cell.angle_gamma   90.00
#
_symmetry.space_group_name_H-M   'P 1'
#
loop_
_entity.id
_entity.type
_entity.pdbx_description
1 polymer ?
#
loop_
_entity_poly.entity_id
_entity_poly.type
_entity_poly.pdbx_seq_one_letter_code
_entity_poly.pdbx_strand_id
1 'polypeptide(L)'
;NDVVQNISFEGAGCAISKASASLMSELLTGKTRDEAEKIFLLFQHVVKGELNAAEHMDELGKLAVFAGVAEFPTRVKCATLAWHTMHSILNDSKKSAPAV
;
A
#
# COMPACT_ATOMS: atom_id res chain seq x y z
N ASN A 1 -7.55 -9.53 18.66
CA ASN A 1 -8.27 -8.87 17.55
C ASN A 1 -7.30 -8.74 16.39
N ASP A 2 -7.68 -9.20 15.21
CA ASP A 2 -6.85 -9.25 14.00
C ASP A 2 -6.78 -7.86 13.32
N VAL A 3 -6.44 -6.84 14.12
CA VAL A 3 -6.50 -5.41 13.77
C VAL A 3 -5.09 -4.83 13.86
N VAL A 4 -4.69 -4.09 12.83
CA VAL A 4 -3.43 -3.36 12.76
C VAL A 4 -3.41 -2.24 13.81
N GLN A 5 -2.58 -2.40 14.84
CA GLN A 5 -2.46 -1.41 15.92
C GLN A 5 -1.51 -0.27 15.56
N ASN A 6 -0.39 -0.60 14.92
CA ASN A 6 0.63 0.36 14.55
C ASN A 6 1.39 -0.16 13.32
N ILE A 7 1.78 0.75 12.45
CA ILE A 7 2.58 0.49 11.27
C ILE A 7 3.59 1.62 11.11
N SER A 8 4.85 1.26 10.93
CA SER A 8 5.94 2.18 10.65
C SER A 8 6.76 1.63 9.49
N PHE A 9 7.43 2.53 8.77
CA PHE A 9 8.33 2.15 7.69
C PHE A 9 9.62 2.96 7.82
N GLU A 10 10.73 2.30 7.53
CA GLU A 10 12.02 2.91 7.35
C GLU A 10 12.58 2.49 6.00
N GLY A 11 13.16 3.45 5.27
CA GLY A 11 13.75 3.13 3.97
C GLY A 11 14.18 4.34 3.16
N ALA A 12 15.14 4.08 2.27
CA ALA A 12 15.59 5.03 1.26
C ALA A 12 14.96 4.69 -0.09
N GLY A 13 14.43 5.69 -0.77
CA GLY A 13 13.78 5.52 -2.07
C GLY A 13 13.34 6.85 -2.67
N CYS A 14 12.75 6.78 -3.86
CA CYS A 14 12.24 7.98 -4.54
C CYS A 14 11.03 8.58 -3.79
N ALA A 15 10.65 9.81 -4.13
CA ALA A 15 9.52 10.50 -3.49
C ALA A 15 8.21 9.68 -3.56
N ILE A 16 7.94 8.96 -4.66
CA ILE A 16 6.75 8.13 -4.81
C ILE A 16 6.74 6.96 -3.81
N SER A 17 7.87 6.26 -3.63
CA SER A 17 7.91 5.12 -2.71
C SER A 17 7.73 5.55 -1.27
N LYS A 18 8.33 6.68 -0.88
CA LYS A 18 8.14 7.26 0.47
C LYS A 18 6.70 7.74 0.69
N ALA A 19 6.12 8.44 -0.28
CA ALA A 19 4.75 8.92 -0.20
C ALA A 19 3.75 7.75 -0.12
N SER A 20 3.96 6.70 -0.93
CA SER A 20 3.11 5.51 -0.94
C SER A 20 3.16 4.78 0.41
N ALA A 21 4.36 4.57 0.97
CA ALA A 21 4.54 3.95 2.28
C ALA A 21 3.90 4.77 3.42
N SER A 22 4.05 6.10 3.38
CA SER A 22 3.43 7.02 4.35
C SER A 22 1.90 6.93 4.32
N LEU A 23 1.30 7.06 3.14
CA LEU A 23 -0.16 7.01 3.01
C LEU A 23 -0.72 5.62 3.30
N MET A 24 0.00 4.55 2.96
CA MET A 24 -0.33 3.18 3.37
C MET A 24 -0.37 3.06 4.90
N SER A 25 0.62 3.61 5.60
CA SER A 25 0.70 3.53 7.07
C SER A 25 -0.47 4.25 7.75
N GLU A 26 -0.85 5.42 7.26
CA GLU A 26 -2.02 6.16 7.74
C GLU A 26 -3.32 5.37 7.50
N LEU A 27 -3.50 4.80 6.30
CA LEU A 27 -4.75 4.17 5.90
C LEU A 27 -5.00 2.82 6.59
N LEU A 28 -3.94 2.03 6.81
CA LEU A 28 -4.05 0.68 7.37
C LEU A 28 -4.14 0.65 8.89
N THR A 29 -3.78 1.74 9.58
CA THR A 29 -3.90 1.81 11.04
C THR A 29 -5.36 1.67 11.47
N GLY A 30 -5.65 0.72 12.37
CA GLY A 30 -7.00 0.43 12.84
C GLY A 30 -7.84 -0.46 11.91
N LYS A 31 -7.30 -0.88 10.75
CA LYS A 31 -7.95 -1.83 9.84
C LYS A 31 -7.69 -3.28 10.27
N THR A 32 -8.62 -4.15 9.94
CA THR A 32 -8.45 -5.60 10.03
C THR A 32 -7.53 -6.12 8.92
N ARG A 33 -6.99 -7.33 9.10
CA ARG A 33 -6.23 -8.02 8.06
C ARG A 33 -6.98 -8.10 6.73
N ASP A 34 -8.26 -8.47 6.77
CA ASP A 34 -9.10 -8.62 5.57
C ASP A 34 -9.33 -7.28 4.86
N GLU A 35 -9.50 -6.19 5.61
CA GLU A 35 -9.60 -4.86 5.01
C GLU A 35 -8.27 -4.42 4.38
N ALA A 36 -7.14 -4.69 5.03
CA ALA A 36 -5.83 -4.37 4.49
C ALA A 36 -5.54 -5.12 3.18
N GLU A 37 -5.92 -6.40 3.11
CA GLU A 37 -5.83 -7.21 1.89
C GLU A 37 -6.69 -6.65 0.75
N LYS A 38 -7.93 -6.24 1.05
CA LYS A 38 -8.82 -5.60 0.06
C LYS A 38 -8.22 -4.30 -0.50
N ILE A 39 -7.71 -3.45 0.38
CA ILE A 39 -7.07 -2.18 -0.01
C ILE A 39 -5.82 -2.46 -0.85
N PHE A 40 -5.01 -3.46 -0.50
CA PHE A 40 -3.85 -3.88 -1.28
C PHE A 40 -4.21 -4.24 -2.72
N LEU A 41 -5.19 -5.14 -2.90
CA LEU A 41 -5.63 -5.58 -4.23
C LEU A 41 -6.15 -4.40 -5.05
N LEU A 42 -7.00 -3.58 -4.43
CA LEU A 42 -7.58 -2.40 -5.05
C LEU A 42 -6.52 -1.40 -5.50
N PHE A 43 -5.57 -1.08 -4.62
CA PHE A 43 -4.46 -0.19 -4.93
C PHE A 43 -3.61 -0.73 -6.08
N GLN A 44 -3.30 -2.02 -6.09
CA GLN A 44 -2.55 -2.65 -7.19
C GLN A 44 -3.26 -2.50 -8.54
N HIS A 45 -4.58 -2.70 -8.59
CA HIS A 45 -5.33 -2.60 -9.83
C HIS A 45 -5.38 -1.15 -10.33
N VAL A 46 -5.56 -0.19 -9.42
CA VAL A 46 -5.54 1.24 -9.76
C VAL A 46 -4.18 1.68 -10.32
N VAL A 47 -3.06 1.35 -9.68
CA VAL A 47 -1.74 1.79 -10.16
C VAL A 47 -1.27 1.06 -11.43
N LYS A 48 -1.92 -0.04 -11.80
CA LYS A 48 -1.75 -0.72 -13.10
C LYS A 48 -2.69 -0.19 -14.19
N GLY A 49 -3.64 0.68 -13.84
CA GLY A 49 -4.65 1.20 -14.77
C GLY A 49 -5.76 0.19 -15.09
N GLU A 50 -5.94 -0.84 -14.25
CA GLU A 50 -6.97 -1.87 -14.41
C GLU A 50 -8.31 -1.43 -13.82
N LEU A 51 -8.31 -0.51 -12.85
CA LEU A 51 -9.50 0.06 -12.22
C LEU A 51 -9.42 1.59 -12.16
N ASN A 52 -10.58 2.23 -12.19
CA ASN A 52 -10.70 3.67 -12.04
C ASN A 52 -10.72 4.07 -10.56
N ALA A 53 -9.72 4.83 -10.11
CA ALA A 53 -9.64 5.28 -8.72
C ALA A 53 -10.83 6.14 -8.27
N ALA A 54 -11.50 6.83 -9.21
CA ALA A 54 -12.66 7.67 -8.89
C ALA A 54 -13.87 6.84 -8.41
N GLU A 55 -13.96 5.57 -8.81
CA GLU A 55 -15.04 4.65 -8.41
C GLU A 55 -14.79 4.03 -7.03
N HIS A 56 -13.61 4.25 -6.47
CA HIS A 56 -13.11 3.59 -5.27
C HIS A 56 -12.50 4.58 -4.27
N MET A 57 -12.98 5.83 -4.28
CA MET A 57 -12.47 6.91 -3.44
C MET A 57 -12.71 6.65 -1.95
N ASP A 58 -13.78 5.95 -1.59
CA ASP A 58 -14.14 5.66 -0.20
C ASP A 58 -13.13 4.68 0.42
N GLU A 59 -12.66 3.70 -0.36
CA GLU A 59 -11.69 2.71 0.10
C GLU A 59 -10.24 3.19 -0.02
N LEU A 60 -9.89 3.91 -1.09
CA LEU A 60 -8.52 4.37 -1.34
C LEU A 60 -8.17 5.68 -0.62
N GLY A 61 -9.16 6.56 -0.42
CA GLY A 61 -8.96 7.89 0.13
C GLY A 61 -7.83 8.64 -0.57
N LYS A 62 -6.81 9.06 0.19
CA LYS A 62 -5.64 9.78 -0.33
C LYS A 62 -4.81 8.96 -1.32
N LEU A 63 -4.90 7.63 -1.33
CA LEU A 63 -4.12 6.80 -2.27
C LEU A 63 -4.57 6.94 -3.72
N ALA A 64 -5.78 7.46 -3.97
CA ALA A 64 -6.28 7.71 -5.32
C ALA A 64 -5.35 8.63 -6.13
N VAL A 65 -4.53 9.46 -5.47
CA VAL A 65 -3.52 10.31 -6.15
C VAL A 65 -2.48 9.50 -6.95
N PHE A 66 -2.29 8.21 -6.63
CA PHE A 66 -1.39 7.33 -7.36
C PHE A 66 -2.00 6.74 -8.65
N ALA A 67 -3.27 7.02 -8.97
CA ALA A 67 -3.90 6.54 -10.20
C ALA A 67 -3.11 6.94 -11.46
N GLY A 68 -2.56 8.17 -11.49
CA GLY A 68 -1.73 8.64 -12.59
C GLY A 68 -0.40 7.91 -12.75
N VAL A 69 0.03 7.10 -11.77
CA VAL A 69 1.26 6.29 -11.88
C VAL A 69 1.13 5.21 -12.96
N ALA A 70 -0.10 4.80 -13.32
CA ALA A 70 -0.35 3.85 -14.40
C ALA A 70 0.24 4.29 -15.75
N GLU A 71 0.32 5.60 -15.99
CA GLU A 71 0.93 6.17 -17.20
C GLU A 71 2.47 6.07 -17.21
N PHE A 72 3.08 5.71 -16.07
CA PHE A 72 4.53 5.63 -15.88
C PHE A 72 4.94 4.24 -15.38
N PRO A 73 5.04 3.21 -16.26
CA PRO A 73 5.32 1.82 -15.87
C PRO A 73 6.56 1.63 -14.98
N THR A 74 7.59 2.46 -15.18
CA THR A 74 8.81 2.44 -14.36
C THR A 74 8.59 2.91 -12.92
N ARG A 75 7.53 3.69 -12.67
CA ARG A 75 7.16 4.23 -11.34
C ARG A 75 6.14 3.36 -10.61
N VAL A 76 5.45 2.45 -11.29
CA VAL A 76 4.53 1.48 -10.67
C VAL A 76 5.23 0.67 -9.59
N LYS A 77 6.43 0.15 -9.87
CA LYS A 77 7.23 -0.58 -8.87
C LYS A 77 7.60 0.27 -7.66
N CYS A 78 7.84 1.58 -7.84
CA CYS A 78 8.08 2.48 -6.72
C CYS A 78 6.83 2.67 -5.86
N ALA A 79 5.65 2.74 -6.47
CA ALA A 79 4.39 2.89 -5.77
C ALA A 79 3.99 1.62 -5.01
N THR A 80 4.27 0.43 -5.53
CA THR A 80 3.83 -0.85 -4.94
C THR A 80 4.84 -1.50 -3.98
N LEU A 81 6.07 -1.00 -3.87
CA LEU A 81 7.14 -1.66 -3.10
C LEU A 81 6.75 -1.96 -1.64
N ALA A 82 6.35 -0.94 -0.88
CA ALA A 82 5.98 -1.10 0.53
C ALA A 82 4.75 -1.98 0.72
N TRP A 83 3.84 -1.98 -0.25
CA TRP A 83 2.62 -2.78 -0.26
C TRP A 83 2.91 -4.28 -0.38
N HIS A 84 3.90 -4.67 -1.18
CA HIS A 84 4.33 -6.06 -1.27
C HIS A 84 4.94 -6.56 0.05
N THR A 85 5.71 -5.72 0.75
CA THR A 85 6.24 -6.06 2.07
C THR A 85 5.10 -6.23 3.09
N MET A 86 4.15 -5.29 3.12
CA MET A 86 2.97 -5.37 3.98
C MET A 86 2.15 -6.65 3.72
N HIS A 87 1.87 -6.95 2.46
CA HIS A 87 1.15 -8.16 2.04
C HIS A 87 1.86 -9.45 2.46
N SER A 88 3.19 -9.50 2.29
CA SER A 88 4.00 -10.62 2.76
C SER A 88 3.93 -10.77 4.28
N ILE A 89 4.00 -9.68 5.05
CA ILE A 89 3.88 -9.73 6.52
C ILE A 89 2.50 -10.25 6.95
N LEU A 90 1.43 -9.85 6.26
CA LEU A 90 0.09 -10.33 6.56
C LEU A 90 -0.06 -11.83 6.25
N ASN A 91 0.58 -12.33 5.19
CA ASN A 91 0.37 -13.68 4.67
C ASN A 91 1.40 -14.71 5.12
N ASP A 92 2.61 -14.31 5.50
CA ASP A 92 3.65 -15.21 6.02
C ASP A 92 3.78 -15.11 7.55
N SER A 93 3.51 -16.24 8.23
CA SER A 93 3.72 -16.37 9.68
C SER A 93 5.20 -16.52 10.10
N LYS A 94 6.18 -16.35 9.20
CA LYS A 94 7.61 -16.57 9.49
C LYS A 94 8.51 -15.39 9.11
N LYS A 95 8.94 -14.68 10.17
CA LYS A 95 10.09 -13.77 10.33
C LYS A 95 10.13 -12.55 9.39
N SER A 96 9.63 -11.41 9.89
CA SER A 96 10.23 -10.12 9.57
C SER A 96 11.48 -9.90 10.45
N ALA A 97 12.63 -9.68 9.82
CA ALA A 97 13.79 -9.10 10.48
C ALA A 97 13.45 -7.65 10.92
N PRO A 98 14.06 -7.14 12.01
CA PRO A 98 13.76 -5.78 12.46
C PRO A 98 14.13 -4.79 11.36
N ALA A 99 13.22 -3.84 11.11
CA ALA A 99 13.60 -2.57 10.51
C ALA A 99 14.62 -1.94 11.48
N VAL A 100 15.86 -1.84 11.01
CA VAL A 100 16.99 -1.18 11.69
C VAL A 100 16.71 0.31 11.73
#